data_AF-A0A7K3WR72-F1
#
_entry.id   AF-A0A7K3WR72-F1
#
_cell.length_a   1.000
_cell.length_b   1.000
_cell.length_c   1.000
_cell.angle_alpha   90.00
_cell.angle_beta   90.00
_cell.angle_gamma   90.00
#
_symmetry.space_group_name_H-M   'P 1'
#
loop_
_entity.id
_entity.type
_entity.pdbx_description
1 polymer ?
#
loop_
_entity_poly.entity_id
_entity_poly.type
_entity_poly.pdbx_seq_one_letter_code
_entity_poly.pdbx_strand_id
1 'polypeptide(L)'
;MSILTWHTSFAQSPNLVPNGSFETRIECIYNDGFIADAPPWFNPTRATPDLFHQCAVVNTDPCPWPDQYYLDPWLYGIPTNFMGCEHPYDGDGYAGLFVAGNNINGYDGYKENLGVRLVNPLVAGNQYTLKFAVSLPERVGYAIWNIQVFLVRIVFSNRIVL
;
A
#
# COMPACT_ATOMS: atom_id res chain seq x y z
N MET A 1 -4.56 57.25 -9.09
CA MET A 1 -3.60 56.47 -8.30
C MET A 1 -4.14 55.04 -8.24
N SER A 2 -3.58 54.14 -9.04
CA SER A 2 -4.13 52.78 -9.19
C SER A 2 -3.27 51.81 -8.39
N ILE A 3 -3.88 51.08 -7.47
CA ILE A 3 -3.25 50.01 -6.70
C ILE A 3 -3.43 48.72 -7.48
N LEU A 4 -2.32 48.06 -7.80
CA LEU A 4 -2.28 46.73 -8.41
C LEU A 4 -2.09 45.69 -7.30
N THR A 5 -3.11 44.89 -7.01
CA THR A 5 -3.02 43.78 -6.05
C THR A 5 -2.64 42.48 -6.76
N TRP A 6 -1.43 41.99 -6.50
CA TRP A 6 -0.99 40.67 -6.95
C TRP A 6 -1.59 39.59 -6.05
N HIS A 7 -2.28 38.62 -6.64
CA HIS A 7 -2.71 37.41 -5.96
C HIS A 7 -1.73 36.29 -6.33
N THR A 8 -0.92 35.84 -5.37
CA THR A 8 -0.08 34.65 -5.57
C THR A 8 -0.92 33.41 -5.26
N SER A 9 -1.28 32.64 -6.29
CA SER A 9 -1.82 31.30 -6.12
C SER A 9 -0.67 30.37 -5.74
N PHE A 10 -0.70 29.79 -4.54
CA PHE A 10 0.22 28.72 -4.19
C PHE A 10 -0.29 27.44 -4.84
N ALA A 11 0.44 26.93 -5.83
CA ALA A 11 0.22 25.58 -6.34
C ALA A 11 0.31 24.58 -5.16
N GLN A 12 -0.58 23.59 -5.13
CA GLN A 12 -0.47 22.50 -4.16
C GLN A 12 0.91 21.86 -4.31
N SER A 13 1.63 21.70 -3.19
CA SER A 13 2.88 20.96 -3.20
C SER A 13 2.64 19.59 -3.84
N PRO A 14 3.48 19.13 -4.79
CA PRO A 14 3.33 17.81 -5.38
C PRO A 14 3.26 16.76 -4.26
N ASN A 15 2.46 15.70 -4.47
CA ASN A 15 2.30 14.65 -3.48
C ASN A 15 3.67 14.19 -3.00
N LEU A 16 3.89 14.26 -1.68
CA LEU A 16 5.17 13.93 -1.10
C LEU A 16 5.44 12.43 -1.08
N VAL A 17 4.39 11.62 -1.20
CA VAL A 17 4.46 10.16 -1.29
C VAL A 17 4.68 9.76 -2.75
N PRO A 18 5.88 9.29 -3.12
CA PRO A 18 6.12 8.75 -4.45
C PRO A 18 5.36 7.43 -4.62
N ASN A 19 4.85 7.18 -5.84
CA ASN A 19 4.11 5.95 -6.17
C ASN A 19 2.97 5.65 -5.17
N GLY A 20 2.22 6.68 -4.75
CA GLY A 20 1.23 6.58 -3.67
C GLY A 20 0.00 5.72 -3.99
N SER A 21 -0.31 5.52 -5.28
CA SER A 21 -1.38 4.64 -5.76
C SER A 21 -0.87 3.26 -6.21
N PHE A 22 0.44 2.99 -6.12
CA PHE A 22 1.06 1.71 -6.53
C PHE A 22 0.99 1.37 -8.03
N GLU A 23 0.85 2.40 -8.89
CA GLU A 23 0.83 2.29 -10.37
C GLU A 23 2.13 1.77 -10.98
N THR A 24 3.26 2.06 -10.33
CA THR A 24 4.57 1.66 -10.84
C THR A 24 4.97 0.36 -10.20
N ARG A 25 5.17 -0.67 -11.03
CA ARG A 25 5.71 -1.98 -10.66
C ARG A 25 6.92 -2.35 -11.52
N ILE A 26 7.95 -2.96 -10.94
CA ILE A 26 9.22 -3.29 -11.63
C ILE A 26 9.04 -4.45 -12.61
N GLU A 27 8.43 -5.55 -12.18
CA GLU A 27 8.29 -6.76 -13.00
C GLU A 27 6.85 -7.28 -12.96
N CYS A 28 6.34 -7.61 -14.15
CA CYS A 28 5.03 -8.24 -14.36
C CYS A 28 5.16 -9.67 -14.91
N ILE A 29 6.39 -10.14 -15.13
CA ILE A 29 6.65 -11.47 -15.71
C ILE A 29 6.59 -12.54 -14.62
N TYR A 30 7.00 -12.19 -13.40
CA TYR A 30 6.85 -13.06 -12.23
C TYR A 30 5.57 -12.65 -11.50
N ASN A 31 4.83 -13.66 -11.05
CA ASN A 31 3.58 -13.49 -10.31
C ASN A 31 3.86 -13.40 -8.80
N ASP A 32 4.81 -12.55 -8.41
CA ASP A 32 5.13 -12.28 -7.01
C ASP A 32 4.25 -11.15 -6.43
N GLY A 33 4.05 -11.19 -5.12
CA GLY A 33 3.28 -10.19 -4.40
C GLY A 33 4.15 -9.18 -3.66
N PHE A 34 5.47 -9.10 -3.88
CA PHE A 34 6.31 -8.35 -2.95
C PHE A 34 6.11 -6.84 -3.09
N ILE A 35 5.90 -6.15 -1.96
CA ILE A 35 5.82 -4.69 -1.98
C ILE A 35 7.06 -4.00 -2.57
N ALA A 36 8.22 -4.65 -2.49
CA ALA A 36 9.47 -4.12 -3.05
C ALA A 36 9.41 -3.94 -4.58
N ASP A 37 8.48 -4.63 -5.24
CA ASP A 37 8.25 -4.50 -6.67
C ASP A 37 7.49 -3.22 -7.02
N ALA A 38 6.94 -2.49 -6.04
CA ALA A 38 6.39 -1.14 -6.21
C ALA A 38 7.35 -0.07 -5.63
N PRO A 39 8.47 0.25 -6.28
CA PRO A 39 9.43 1.20 -5.75
C PRO A 39 8.78 2.59 -5.58
N PRO A 40 9.16 3.36 -4.55
CA PRO A 40 10.20 3.06 -3.56
C PRO A 40 9.64 2.48 -2.25
N TRP A 41 8.48 1.81 -2.31
CA TRP A 41 7.89 1.17 -1.14
C TRP A 41 8.74 -0.02 -0.68
N PHE A 42 8.74 -0.24 0.62
CA PHE A 42 9.47 -1.34 1.23
C PHE A 42 8.77 -1.83 2.49
N ASN A 43 9.08 -3.05 2.87
CA ASN A 43 8.72 -3.58 4.18
C ASN A 43 9.78 -3.20 5.23
N PRO A 44 9.43 -2.42 6.27
CA PRO A 44 10.36 -2.06 7.35
C PRO A 44 10.57 -3.19 8.38
N THR A 45 9.81 -4.28 8.27
CA THR A 45 9.83 -5.42 9.20
C THR A 45 10.29 -6.70 8.51
N ARG A 46 10.07 -7.87 9.13
CA ARG A 46 10.30 -9.20 8.53
C ARG A 46 9.01 -9.87 8.02
N ALA A 47 7.89 -9.13 8.00
CA ALA A 47 6.61 -9.60 7.49
C ALA A 47 6.58 -9.63 5.94
N THR A 48 5.42 -9.75 5.30
CA THR A 48 5.32 -9.84 3.83
C THR A 48 4.12 -9.05 3.30
N PRO A 49 4.10 -7.71 3.43
CA PRO A 49 3.04 -6.93 2.81
C PRO A 49 3.01 -7.17 1.30
N ASP A 50 1.79 -7.27 0.77
CA ASP A 50 1.54 -7.70 -0.59
C ASP A 50 1.28 -6.52 -1.54
N LEU A 51 1.61 -6.70 -2.81
CA LEU A 51 1.32 -5.81 -3.92
C LEU A 51 0.41 -6.53 -4.91
N PHE A 52 -0.80 -5.99 -5.08
CA PHE A 52 -1.77 -6.44 -6.07
C PHE A 52 -1.74 -5.50 -7.27
N HIS A 53 -1.75 -6.05 -8.48
CA HIS A 53 -1.54 -5.25 -9.69
C HIS A 53 -2.18 -5.89 -10.93
N GLN A 54 -2.61 -5.07 -11.91
CA GLN A 54 -3.33 -5.52 -13.11
C GLN A 54 -2.56 -6.52 -13.97
N CYS A 55 -1.24 -6.54 -13.84
CA CYS A 55 -0.38 -7.38 -14.65
C CYS A 55 -0.02 -8.71 -13.98
N ALA A 56 -0.40 -8.90 -12.70
CA ALA A 56 -0.23 -10.16 -12.00
C ALA A 56 -1.33 -11.16 -12.39
N VAL A 57 -1.13 -12.45 -12.08
CA VAL A 57 -2.07 -13.51 -12.45
C VAL A 57 -3.34 -13.39 -11.61
N VAL A 58 -4.46 -13.25 -12.31
CA VAL A 58 -5.80 -13.06 -11.75
C VAL A 58 -6.40 -14.41 -11.34
N ASN A 59 -7.10 -14.42 -10.22
CA ASN A 59 -7.90 -15.58 -9.81
C ASN A 59 -9.21 -15.65 -10.62
N THR A 60 -9.67 -16.85 -10.95
CA THR A 60 -10.83 -17.07 -11.82
C THR A 60 -12.18 -16.87 -11.12
N ASP A 61 -12.18 -16.62 -9.82
CA ASP A 61 -13.41 -16.44 -9.05
C ASP A 61 -14.18 -15.18 -9.48
N PRO A 62 -15.51 -15.22 -9.47
CA PRO A 62 -16.33 -14.09 -9.92
C PRO A 62 -16.20 -12.88 -8.99
N CYS A 63 -16.15 -11.68 -9.57
CA CYS A 63 -16.23 -10.42 -8.85
C CYS A 63 -17.66 -9.83 -8.94
N PRO A 64 -18.24 -9.24 -7.88
CA PRO A 64 -17.66 -8.93 -6.56
C PRO A 64 -17.82 -10.03 -5.51
N TRP A 65 -18.45 -11.15 -5.86
CA TRP A 65 -18.78 -12.21 -4.91
C TRP A 65 -17.98 -13.48 -5.21
N PRO A 66 -16.67 -13.52 -4.89
CA PRO A 66 -15.87 -14.71 -5.13
C PRO A 66 -16.38 -15.83 -4.24
N ASP A 67 -16.53 -17.02 -4.82
CA ASP A 67 -16.73 -18.21 -4.02
C ASP A 67 -15.43 -18.58 -3.27
N GLN A 68 -15.51 -19.50 -2.31
CA GLN A 68 -14.35 -19.91 -1.50
C GLN A 68 -13.68 -21.18 -2.03
N TYR A 69 -13.88 -21.52 -3.31
CA TYR A 69 -13.57 -22.87 -3.78
C TYR A 69 -12.07 -23.12 -3.97
N TYR A 70 -11.28 -22.11 -4.36
CA TYR A 70 -9.84 -22.25 -4.57
C TYR A 70 -9.05 -21.06 -4.02
N LEU A 71 -8.32 -21.29 -2.92
CA LEU A 71 -7.38 -20.33 -2.35
C LEU A 71 -5.97 -20.69 -2.82
N ASP A 72 -5.58 -20.21 -3.99
CA ASP A 72 -4.17 -20.20 -4.38
C ASP A 72 -3.52 -18.93 -3.81
N PRO A 73 -2.66 -19.04 -2.78
CA PRO A 73 -2.07 -17.90 -2.10
C PRO A 73 -1.10 -17.10 -2.99
N TRP A 74 -0.85 -17.56 -4.21
CA TRP A 74 0.08 -16.92 -5.15
C TRP A 74 -0.64 -16.05 -6.19
N LEU A 75 -1.95 -15.83 -6.11
CA LEU A 75 -2.69 -15.04 -7.10
C LEU A 75 -2.89 -13.59 -6.65
N TYR A 76 -2.05 -12.69 -7.18
CA TYR A 76 -2.00 -11.26 -6.81
C TYR A 76 -2.63 -10.32 -7.87
N GLY A 77 -3.23 -10.88 -8.93
CA GLY A 77 -3.90 -10.10 -9.96
C GLY A 77 -5.16 -9.41 -9.46
N ILE A 78 -5.58 -8.35 -10.16
CA ILE A 78 -6.82 -7.61 -9.84
C ILE A 78 -7.86 -7.79 -10.98
N PRO A 79 -9.16 -7.65 -10.69
CA PRO A 79 -9.74 -7.34 -9.39
C PRO A 79 -9.84 -8.56 -8.45
N THR A 80 -9.83 -9.78 -8.98
CA THR A 80 -9.93 -11.00 -8.18
C THR A 80 -8.54 -11.57 -7.84
N ASN A 81 -8.22 -11.65 -6.55
CA ASN A 81 -6.98 -12.22 -6.00
C ASN A 81 -7.27 -13.30 -4.94
N PHE A 82 -6.22 -13.75 -4.23
CA PHE A 82 -6.36 -14.75 -3.19
C PHE A 82 -7.18 -14.27 -1.96
N MET A 83 -7.25 -12.95 -1.71
CA MET A 83 -7.95 -12.34 -0.58
C MET A 83 -9.41 -11.97 -0.88
N GLY A 84 -9.80 -11.86 -2.16
CA GLY A 84 -11.17 -11.51 -2.53
C GLY A 84 -11.25 -10.87 -3.91
N CYS A 85 -12.25 -10.00 -4.09
CA CYS A 85 -12.34 -9.12 -5.24
C CYS A 85 -12.26 -7.66 -4.81
N GLU A 86 -11.23 -6.94 -5.27
CA GLU A 86 -11.10 -5.51 -5.03
C GLU A 86 -10.60 -4.82 -6.31
N HIS A 87 -11.39 -3.85 -6.78
CA HIS A 87 -10.95 -2.91 -7.81
C HIS A 87 -10.07 -1.83 -7.18
N PRO A 88 -8.96 -1.43 -7.83
CA PRO A 88 -8.12 -0.36 -7.32
C PRO A 88 -8.91 0.94 -7.20
N TYR A 89 -8.69 1.68 -6.12
CA TYR A 89 -9.29 3.01 -5.93
C TYR A 89 -8.82 3.99 -7.02
N ASP A 90 -7.57 3.83 -7.48
CA ASP A 90 -6.94 4.60 -8.54
C ASP A 90 -6.06 3.67 -9.38
N GLY A 91 -6.05 3.88 -10.70
CA GLY A 91 -5.17 3.20 -11.64
C GLY A 91 -5.15 1.66 -11.59
N ASP A 92 -3.96 1.10 -11.40
CA ASP A 92 -3.55 -0.24 -11.86
C ASP A 92 -3.19 -1.20 -10.72
N GLY A 93 -3.13 -0.73 -9.47
CA GLY A 93 -2.71 -1.55 -8.34
C GLY A 93 -3.04 -0.99 -6.97
N TYR A 94 -2.72 -1.78 -5.94
CA TYR A 94 -2.79 -1.38 -4.53
C TYR A 94 -1.95 -2.32 -3.66
N ALA A 95 -1.63 -1.88 -2.44
CA ALA A 95 -0.98 -2.74 -1.46
C ALA A 95 -2.00 -3.39 -0.52
N GLY A 96 -1.70 -4.61 -0.07
CA GLY A 96 -2.41 -5.30 1.00
C GLY A 96 -1.54 -5.51 2.24
N LEU A 97 -2.18 -5.58 3.40
CA LEU A 97 -1.52 -5.84 4.68
C LEU A 97 -2.37 -6.72 5.58
N PHE A 98 -1.74 -7.69 6.23
CA PHE A 98 -2.22 -8.28 7.47
C PHE A 98 -1.91 -7.35 8.64
N VAL A 99 -2.88 -6.52 9.01
CA VAL A 99 -2.73 -5.53 10.10
C VAL A 99 -2.87 -6.12 11.51
N ALA A 100 -3.40 -7.33 11.62
CA ALA A 100 -3.45 -8.12 12.85
C ALA A 100 -3.52 -9.61 12.52
N GLY A 101 -2.66 -10.41 13.13
CA GLY A 101 -2.65 -11.87 13.00
C GLY A 101 -2.20 -12.53 14.30
N ASN A 102 -2.87 -13.63 14.64
CA ASN A 102 -2.50 -14.51 15.74
C ASN A 102 -2.11 -15.87 15.19
N ASN A 103 -1.19 -16.56 15.86
CA ASN A 103 -0.70 -17.87 15.45
C ASN A 103 -0.23 -17.94 13.97
N ILE A 104 0.37 -16.86 13.47
CA ILE A 104 0.97 -16.85 12.13
C ILE A 104 2.39 -17.40 12.27
N ASN A 105 2.65 -18.57 11.68
CA ASN A 105 3.92 -19.30 11.83
C ASN A 105 4.33 -19.54 13.31
N GLY A 106 3.35 -19.72 14.20
CA GLY A 106 3.58 -19.95 15.63
C GLY A 106 3.86 -18.68 16.45
N TYR A 107 3.64 -17.49 15.87
CA TYR A 107 3.79 -16.21 16.57
C TYR A 107 2.47 -15.45 16.64
N ASP A 108 2.20 -14.89 17.82
CA ASP A 108 1.12 -13.93 18.02
C ASP A 108 1.60 -12.51 17.76
N GLY A 109 0.66 -11.63 17.41
CA GLY A 109 0.96 -10.22 17.12
C GLY A 109 1.64 -10.01 15.77
N TYR A 110 1.41 -10.91 14.81
CA TYR A 110 1.82 -10.69 13.43
C TYR A 110 1.15 -9.44 12.89
N LYS A 111 1.95 -8.56 12.28
CA LYS A 111 1.46 -7.35 11.63
C LYS A 111 2.40 -6.92 10.52
N GLU A 112 1.82 -6.45 9.44
CA GLU A 112 2.54 -5.90 8.30
C GLU A 112 2.55 -4.37 8.38
N ASN A 113 3.63 -3.80 7.85
CA ASN A 113 3.82 -2.36 7.80
C ASN A 113 4.38 -2.01 6.43
N LEU A 114 4.03 -0.82 5.95
CA LEU A 114 4.56 -0.24 4.72
C LEU A 114 5.43 0.95 5.06
N GLY A 115 6.59 1.03 4.42
CA GLY A 115 7.51 2.14 4.52
C GLY A 115 7.72 2.77 3.16
N VAL A 116 7.78 4.11 3.13
CA VAL A 116 8.18 4.88 1.95
C VAL A 116 8.90 6.13 2.40
N ARG A 117 9.95 6.51 1.66
CA ARG A 117 10.62 7.79 1.87
C ARG A 117 9.90 8.88 1.09
N LEU A 118 9.52 9.95 1.78
CA LEU A 118 8.96 11.13 1.11
C LEU A 118 9.99 11.75 0.16
N VAL A 119 9.53 12.27 -0.98
CA VAL A 119 10.40 12.91 -1.99
C VAL A 119 11.13 14.11 -1.42
N ASN A 120 10.48 14.86 -0.52
CA ASN A 120 11.05 15.98 0.23
C ASN A 120 10.74 15.82 1.73
N PRO A 121 11.63 16.28 2.63
CA PRO A 121 11.36 16.27 4.05
C PRO A 121 10.19 17.21 4.39
N LEU A 122 9.46 16.88 5.46
CA LEU A 122 8.46 17.78 6.02
C LEU A 122 9.14 19.03 6.59
N VAL A 123 8.51 20.19 6.37
CA VAL A 123 9.00 21.49 6.83
C VAL A 123 8.22 21.88 8.08
N ALA A 124 8.95 22.28 9.13
CA ALA A 124 8.35 22.69 10.39
C ALA A 124 7.40 23.89 10.18
N GLY A 125 6.26 23.88 10.88
CA GLY A 125 5.24 24.93 10.78
C GLY A 125 4.25 24.75 9.62
N ASN A 126 4.49 23.83 8.68
CA ASN A 126 3.55 23.55 7.60
C ASN A 126 2.48 22.53 8.02
N GLN A 127 1.27 22.68 7.49
CA GLN A 127 0.22 21.68 7.56
C GLN A 127 0.30 20.73 6.36
N TYR A 128 0.13 19.44 6.65
CA TYR A 128 0.09 18.37 5.66
C TYR A 128 -1.19 17.58 5.83
N THR A 129 -1.78 17.15 4.72
CA THR A 129 -2.95 16.27 4.73
C THR A 129 -2.56 14.92 4.14
N LEU A 130 -2.77 13.86 4.90
CA LEU A 130 -2.63 12.49 4.44
C LEU A 130 -4.02 11.90 4.16
N LYS A 131 -4.17 11.25 3.01
CA LYS A 131 -5.37 10.52 2.62
C LYS A 131 -4.96 9.19 1.99
N PHE A 132 -5.68 8.14 2.31
CA PHE A 132 -5.57 6.84 1.68
C PHE A 132 -6.94 6.16 1.77
N ALA A 133 -7.24 5.31 0.78
CA ALA A 133 -8.42 4.45 0.78
C ALA A 133 -8.06 3.10 1.43
N VAL A 134 -9.02 2.48 2.09
CA VAL A 134 -8.87 1.17 2.72
C VAL A 134 -10.15 0.38 2.50
N SER A 135 -9.99 -0.87 2.11
CA SER A 135 -11.06 -1.86 2.00
C SER A 135 -10.74 -3.09 2.83
N LEU A 136 -11.79 -3.75 3.30
CA LEU A 136 -11.69 -5.05 3.96
C LEU A 136 -11.99 -6.13 2.90
N PRO A 137 -11.06 -7.05 2.60
CA PRO A 137 -11.28 -8.07 1.58
C PRO A 137 -12.42 -9.04 1.96
N GLU A 138 -13.13 -9.57 0.98
CA GLU A 138 -14.33 -10.43 1.16
C GLU A 138 -14.04 -11.69 1.97
N ARG A 139 -12.81 -12.20 1.91
CA ARG A 139 -12.41 -13.43 2.60
C ARG A 139 -11.91 -13.17 4.03
N VAL A 140 -11.98 -11.93 4.52
CA VAL A 140 -11.54 -11.54 5.87
C VAL A 140 -12.74 -11.16 6.74
N GLY A 141 -12.92 -11.88 7.85
CA GLY A 141 -14.03 -11.65 8.78
C GLY A 141 -13.76 -10.62 9.89
N TYR A 142 -12.54 -10.10 10.00
CA TYR A 142 -12.13 -9.19 11.07
C TYR A 142 -11.59 -7.88 10.52
N ALA A 143 -12.12 -6.76 11.01
CA ALA A 143 -11.60 -5.42 10.77
C ALA A 143 -10.81 -4.92 11.99
N ILE A 144 -9.98 -3.91 11.77
CA ILE A 144 -9.32 -3.14 12.83
C ILE A 144 -10.03 -1.80 13.04
N TRP A 145 -9.92 -1.26 14.26
CA TRP A 145 -10.53 0.02 14.60
C TRP A 145 -9.69 1.23 14.14
N ASN A 146 -8.35 1.11 14.17
CA ASN A 146 -7.44 2.22 13.85
C ASN A 146 -6.27 1.75 12.99
N ILE A 147 -5.96 2.52 11.94
CA ILE A 147 -4.69 2.47 11.21
C ILE A 147 -3.82 3.62 11.68
N GLN A 148 -2.53 3.34 11.88
CA GLN A 148 -1.56 4.31 12.36
C GLN A 148 -0.53 4.64 11.29
N VAL A 149 -0.08 5.89 11.29
CA VAL A 149 1.00 6.38 10.43
C VAL A 149 2.06 7.00 11.31
N PHE A 150 3.31 6.61 11.10
CA PHE A 150 4.44 7.10 11.87
C PHE A 150 5.43 7.82 10.96
N LEU A 151 5.72 9.09 11.28
CA LEU A 151 6.63 9.94 10.53
C LEU A 151 7.97 10.01 11.26
N VAL A 152 9.04 9.58 10.58
CA VAL A 152 10.38 9.50 11.17
C VAL A 152 11.42 10.20 10.32
N ARG A 153 12.47 10.70 10.96
CA ARG A 153 13.59 11.37 10.28
C ARG A 153 14.65 10.40 9.75
N ILE A 154 14.73 9.20 10.32
CA ILE A 154 15.69 8.15 9.98
C ILE A 154 14.92 6.86 9.69
N VAL A 155 15.27 6.17 8.61
CA VAL A 155 14.65 4.89 8.26
C VAL A 155 15.13 3.82 9.23
N PHE A 156 14.20 3.16 9.92
CA PHE A 156 14.47 1.91 10.62
C PHE A 156 14.39 0.78 9.59
N SER A 157 15.55 0.30 9.14
CA SER A 157 15.65 -0.88 8.29
C SER A 157 16.53 -1.90 9.01
N ASN A 158 16.05 -3.13 9.15
CA ASN A 158 16.82 -4.24 9.72
C ASN A 158 17.96 -4.74 8.79
N ARG A 159 18.52 -3.87 7.94
CA ARG A 159 19.74 -4.17 7.21
C ARG A 159 20.90 -4.11 8.19
N ILE A 160 21.25 -5.26 8.76
CA ILE A 160 22.60 -5.51 9.26
C ILE A 160 23.51 -5.40 8.03
N VAL A 161 24.24 -4.29 7.93
CA VAL A 161 25.38 -4.21 7.02
C VAL A 161 26.45 -5.11 7.64
N LEU A 162 26.68 -6.27 7.03
CA LEU A 162 27.89 -7.07 7.27
C LEU A 162 29.08 -6.40 6.58
#